data_AF-A0A8T5SAE8-F1
#
_entry.id   AF-A0A8T5SAE8-F1
#
_cell.length_a   1.000
_cell.length_b   1.000
_cell.length_c   1.000
_cell.angle_alpha   90.00
_cell.angle_beta   90.00
_cell.angle_gamma   90.00
#
_symmetry.space_group_name_H-M   'P 1'
#
loop_
_entity.id
_entity.type
_entity.pdbx_description
1 polymer ?
#
loop_
_entity_poly.entity_id
_entity_poly.type
_entity_poly.pdbx_seq_one_letter_code
_entity_poly.pdbx_strand_id
1 'polypeptide(L)'
;MGEVQDTTWKMLMSDFENGLENAIEELQKRDVENIPGAKEALIQRLNNMKLHFPKNDGDIFIKSINEKIQNAFFPNSKSFSEAFGLILKSRTHEQDFIINELLNGFVTSKAKIIASESQGPIIDRMVEAFGKRNDFHIVDHQFFAMFGNPNKPRHYIQKQLDELVNMFGLISKELKIEKDVRRSEEKVYTFYTFPDDIIKILEEKYLVIDEELGYAYISEDFDRNVFMCMFLANIAIYRDDLEKIGGSYTINGISAIFALILLLSFMPKLSVDETNPILNDPTFKAESMSVIPKSWMLRQVLEPLFGPLIKIVAYRVGGGLWFSKIIDSEINKKIHNQIKFLLKDVNKWILGNLCRVEIPIFVEISNIFTEILVGYDEE
;
A
#
# COMPACT_ATOMS: atom_id res chain seq x y z
N MET A 1 -21.38 -8.70 22.97
CA MET A 1 -20.34 -9.76 23.00
C MET A 1 -19.07 -9.14 23.59
N GLY A 2 -19.01 -8.99 24.93
CA GLY A 2 -18.08 -8.08 25.60
C GLY A 2 -17.03 -8.70 26.54
N GLU A 3 -16.82 -10.02 26.50
CA GLU A 3 -15.83 -10.70 27.38
C GLU A 3 -14.78 -11.53 26.62
N VAL A 4 -14.93 -11.69 25.29
CA VAL A 4 -13.92 -12.31 24.41
C VAL A 4 -12.94 -11.25 23.87
N GLN A 5 -12.94 -10.06 24.48
CA GLN A 5 -11.92 -9.04 24.26
C GLN A 5 -10.77 -9.35 25.24
N ASP A 6 -9.64 -9.96 24.88
CA ASP A 6 -9.19 -10.47 23.59
C ASP A 6 -7.94 -11.34 23.79
N THR A 7 -8.10 -12.65 24.02
CA THR A 7 -6.95 -13.58 24.21
C THR A 7 -6.03 -13.59 22.99
N THR A 8 -6.59 -13.40 21.79
CA THR A 8 -5.84 -13.29 20.54
C THR A 8 -5.00 -12.02 20.52
N TRP A 9 -5.56 -10.87 20.88
CA TRP A 9 -4.78 -9.62 20.97
C TRP A 9 -3.61 -9.72 21.95
N LYS A 10 -3.85 -10.27 23.14
CA LYS A 10 -2.78 -10.47 24.14
C LYS A 10 -1.66 -11.35 23.63
N MET A 11 -2.00 -12.42 22.90
CA MET A 11 -1.02 -13.28 22.24
C MET A 11 -0.23 -12.52 21.18
N LEU A 12 -0.89 -11.74 20.32
CA LEU A 12 -0.22 -10.95 19.28
C LEU A 12 0.73 -9.89 19.85
N MET A 13 0.35 -9.25 20.95
CA MET A 13 1.20 -8.29 21.66
C MET A 13 2.43 -8.99 22.25
N SER A 14 2.24 -10.15 22.89
CA SER A 14 3.35 -10.95 23.42
C SER A 14 4.30 -11.44 22.33
N ASP A 15 3.76 -11.87 21.18
CA ASP A 15 4.58 -12.28 20.03
C ASP A 15 5.44 -11.11 19.51
N PHE A 16 4.89 -9.89 19.46
CA PHE A 16 5.64 -8.71 19.05
C PHE A 16 6.70 -8.30 20.08
N GLU A 17 6.41 -8.38 21.38
CA GLU A 17 7.37 -8.14 22.46
C GLU A 17 8.55 -9.12 22.41
N ASN A 18 8.27 -10.41 22.23
CA ASN A 18 9.31 -11.43 22.04
C ASN A 18 10.14 -11.13 20.78
N GLY A 19 9.51 -10.63 19.71
CA GLY A 19 10.19 -10.14 18.51
C GLY A 19 11.17 -9.00 18.81
N LEU A 20 10.76 -8.02 19.64
CA LEU A 20 11.62 -6.92 20.09
C LEU A 20 12.81 -7.43 20.90
N GLU A 21 12.61 -8.37 21.81
CA GLU A 21 13.69 -8.98 22.59
C GLU A 21 14.73 -9.66 21.70
N ASN A 22 14.28 -10.51 20.77
CA ASN A 22 15.16 -11.19 19.82
C ASN A 22 15.97 -10.19 18.97
N ALA A 23 15.31 -9.13 18.49
CA ALA A 23 15.98 -8.08 17.72
C ALA A 23 17.06 -7.35 18.54
N ILE A 24 16.76 -7.01 19.80
CA ILE A 24 17.73 -6.35 20.70
C ILE A 24 18.93 -7.26 20.98
N GLU A 25 18.70 -8.53 21.29
CA GLU A 25 19.78 -9.48 21.54
C GLU A 25 20.71 -9.65 20.33
N GLU A 26 20.13 -9.76 19.13
CA GLU A 26 20.93 -9.91 17.90
C GLU A 26 21.73 -8.65 17.59
N LEU A 27 21.16 -7.47 17.83
CA LEU A 27 21.88 -6.20 17.72
C LEU A 27 23.04 -6.13 18.72
N GLN A 28 22.87 -6.61 19.95
CA GLN A 28 23.95 -6.63 20.93
C GLN A 28 25.10 -7.55 20.51
N LYS A 29 24.79 -8.72 19.96
CA LYS A 29 25.78 -9.76 19.55
C LYS A 29 26.60 -9.38 18.32
N ARG A 30 26.09 -8.51 17.45
CA ARG A 30 26.74 -8.17 16.17
C ARG A 30 27.11 -6.70 16.11
N ASP A 31 28.29 -6.42 15.58
CA ASP A 31 28.68 -5.06 15.21
C ASP A 31 28.72 -4.95 13.69
N VAL A 32 27.71 -4.28 13.13
CA VAL A 32 27.48 -4.16 11.68
C VAL A 32 27.34 -2.69 11.28
N GLU A 33 27.56 -1.78 12.23
CA GLU A 33 27.42 -0.35 11.98
C GLU A 33 28.71 0.28 11.48
N ASN A 34 28.55 1.18 10.52
CA ASN A 34 29.64 2.05 10.07
C ASN A 34 29.44 3.49 10.59
N ILE A 35 28.42 3.70 11.41
CA ILE A 35 27.97 5.01 11.89
C ILE A 35 28.00 4.98 13.41
N PRO A 36 28.88 5.76 14.05
CA PRO A 36 28.96 5.82 15.51
C PRO A 36 27.60 6.17 16.13
N GLY A 37 27.20 5.47 17.19
CA GLY A 37 25.96 5.72 17.93
C GLY A 37 24.66 5.20 17.28
N ALA A 38 24.70 4.76 16.02
CA ALA A 38 23.51 4.30 15.29
C ALA A 38 22.92 3.00 15.87
N LYS A 39 23.78 2.10 16.33
CA LYS A 39 23.39 0.84 16.98
C LYS A 39 22.73 1.10 18.32
N GLU A 40 23.34 1.96 19.13
CA GLU A 40 22.88 2.32 20.47
C GLU A 40 21.52 3.03 20.39
N ALA A 41 21.37 3.97 19.47
CA ALA A 41 20.09 4.64 19.19
C ALA A 41 19.00 3.65 18.74
N LEU A 42 19.36 2.66 17.91
CA LEU A 42 18.43 1.63 17.49
C LEU A 42 18.00 0.72 18.65
N ILE A 43 18.96 0.26 19.46
CA ILE A 43 18.67 -0.53 20.66
C ILE A 43 17.78 0.26 21.63
N GLN A 44 18.09 1.55 21.86
CA GLN A 44 17.27 2.43 22.69
C GLN A 44 15.86 2.58 22.13
N ARG A 45 15.71 2.74 20.80
CA ARG A 45 14.41 2.80 20.14
C ARG A 45 13.62 1.51 20.36
N LEU A 46 14.22 0.34 20.15
CA LEU A 46 13.57 -0.95 20.40
C LEU A 46 13.17 -1.12 21.87
N ASN A 47 14.01 -0.69 22.81
CA ASN A 47 13.70 -0.71 24.23
C ASN A 47 12.54 0.22 24.60
N ASN A 48 12.49 1.42 24.01
CA ASN A 48 11.37 2.34 24.18
C ASN A 48 10.08 1.71 23.65
N MET A 49 10.14 1.05 22.49
CA MET A 49 8.99 0.32 21.98
C MET A 49 8.56 -0.77 22.96
N LYS A 50 9.47 -1.60 23.43
CA LYS A 50 9.18 -2.65 24.42
C LYS A 50 8.53 -2.09 25.69
N LEU A 51 8.96 -0.92 26.17
CA LEU A 51 8.42 -0.29 27.38
C LEU A 51 7.02 0.30 27.18
N HIS A 52 6.76 0.90 26.02
CA HIS A 52 5.55 1.68 25.78
C HIS A 52 4.45 0.93 25.02
N PHE A 53 4.81 -0.05 24.19
CA PHE A 53 3.87 -0.82 23.37
C PHE A 53 2.85 -1.64 24.17
N PRO A 54 3.22 -2.42 25.21
CA PRO A 54 2.25 -3.18 26.00
C PRO A 54 1.27 -2.34 26.80
N LYS A 55 1.61 -1.07 27.08
CA LYS A 55 0.87 -0.26 28.06
C LYS A 55 -0.58 -0.09 27.63
N ASN A 56 -1.48 -0.16 28.61
CA ASN A 56 -2.93 -0.04 28.42
C ASN A 56 -3.44 -0.97 27.30
N ASP A 57 -3.07 -2.26 27.36
CA ASP A 57 -3.46 -3.27 26.36
C ASP A 57 -3.16 -2.84 24.91
N GLY A 58 -2.05 -2.14 24.67
CA GLY A 58 -1.64 -1.74 23.32
C GLY A 58 -2.42 -0.57 22.72
N ASP A 59 -3.04 0.27 23.56
CA ASP A 59 -3.85 1.43 23.13
C ASP A 59 -3.16 2.32 22.08
N ILE A 60 -1.85 2.56 22.23
CA ILE A 60 -1.08 3.37 21.26
C ILE A 60 -1.14 2.73 19.87
N PHE A 61 -1.01 1.41 19.80
CA PHE A 61 -0.99 0.68 18.55
C PHE A 61 -2.37 0.55 17.93
N ILE A 62 -3.39 0.30 18.76
CA ILE A 62 -4.79 0.33 18.35
C ILE A 62 -5.13 1.69 17.75
N LYS A 63 -4.82 2.78 18.45
CA LYS A 63 -5.08 4.15 18.00
C LYS A 63 -4.34 4.44 16.68
N SER A 64 -3.06 4.13 16.62
CA SER A 64 -2.21 4.34 15.44
C SER A 64 -2.75 3.61 14.21
N ILE A 65 -3.08 2.31 14.34
CA ILE A 65 -3.62 1.53 13.24
C ILE A 65 -5.01 2.04 12.85
N ASN A 66 -5.89 2.33 13.81
CA ASN A 66 -7.24 2.79 13.50
C ASN A 66 -7.22 4.13 12.77
N GLU A 67 -6.47 5.11 13.29
CA GLU A 67 -6.45 6.47 12.76
C GLU A 67 -5.68 6.58 11.45
N LYS A 68 -4.52 5.91 11.33
CA LYS A 68 -3.62 6.08 10.19
C LYS A 68 -3.77 5.03 9.10
N ILE A 69 -4.31 3.85 9.43
CA ILE A 69 -4.47 2.75 8.46
C ILE A 69 -5.95 2.48 8.18
N GLN A 70 -6.72 2.14 9.20
CA GLN A 70 -8.11 1.72 9.01
C GLN A 70 -8.96 2.88 8.47
N ASN A 71 -8.97 4.04 9.12
CA ASN A 71 -9.83 5.15 8.72
C ASN A 71 -9.45 5.73 7.34
N ALA A 72 -8.16 5.71 6.99
CA ALA A 72 -7.65 6.28 5.75
C ALA A 72 -7.74 5.32 4.55
N PHE A 73 -7.53 4.01 4.75
CA PHE A 73 -7.42 3.05 3.64
C PHE A 73 -8.49 1.96 3.66
N PHE A 74 -9.11 1.69 4.81
CA PHE A 74 -10.14 0.67 4.99
C PHE A 74 -11.33 1.20 5.79
N PRO A 75 -11.98 2.29 5.33
CA PRO A 75 -13.05 2.92 6.08
C PRO A 75 -14.20 1.93 6.32
N ASN A 76 -14.79 1.99 7.52
CA ASN A 76 -15.95 1.17 7.86
C ASN A 76 -17.22 1.75 7.19
N SER A 77 -17.35 1.55 5.88
CA SER A 77 -18.54 1.92 5.11
C SER A 77 -19.17 0.68 4.47
N LYS A 78 -20.46 0.78 4.14
CA LYS A 78 -21.19 -0.19 3.30
C LYS A 78 -21.38 0.30 1.87
N SER A 79 -21.03 1.56 1.58
CA SER A 79 -21.17 2.18 0.28
C SER A 79 -19.81 2.29 -0.41
N PHE A 80 -19.70 1.70 -1.60
CA PHE A 80 -18.47 1.72 -2.37
C PHE A 80 -18.03 3.14 -2.74
N SER A 81 -18.96 4.02 -3.11
CA SER A 81 -18.68 5.42 -3.43
C SER A 81 -18.27 6.24 -2.21
N GLU A 82 -18.85 5.96 -1.04
CA GLU A 82 -18.44 6.61 0.21
C GLU A 82 -17.03 6.18 0.61
N ALA A 83 -16.74 4.87 0.57
CA ALA A 83 -15.40 4.35 0.86
C ALA A 83 -14.36 4.93 -0.10
N PHE A 84 -14.66 4.93 -1.41
CA PHE A 84 -13.80 5.54 -2.42
C PHE A 84 -13.57 7.04 -2.15
N GLY A 85 -14.63 7.80 -1.89
CA GLY A 85 -14.54 9.23 -1.62
C GLY A 85 -13.74 9.56 -0.35
N LEU A 86 -13.87 8.75 0.71
CA LEU A 86 -13.08 8.91 1.94
C LEU A 86 -11.60 8.68 1.69
N ILE A 87 -11.25 7.56 1.04
CA ILE A 87 -9.86 7.21 0.72
C ILE A 87 -9.25 8.26 -0.22
N LEU A 88 -10.02 8.73 -1.21
CA LEU A 88 -9.57 9.73 -2.17
C LEU A 88 -9.31 11.11 -1.52
N LYS A 89 -10.05 11.45 -0.45
CA LYS A 89 -9.88 12.71 0.29
C LYS A 89 -8.77 12.64 1.34
N SER A 90 -8.54 11.48 1.93
CA SER A 90 -7.55 11.31 3.02
C SER A 90 -6.09 11.32 2.56
N ARG A 91 -5.84 11.47 1.26
CA ARG A 91 -4.54 11.29 0.63
C ARG A 91 -3.89 12.63 0.24
N THR A 92 -2.69 12.91 0.74
CA THR A 92 -1.87 14.06 0.30
C THR A 92 -0.69 13.62 -0.58
N HIS A 93 -0.18 14.54 -1.39
CA HIS A 93 0.82 14.29 -2.44
C HIS A 93 2.13 13.62 -1.95
N GLU A 94 2.56 13.89 -0.71
CA GLU A 94 3.77 13.31 -0.09
C GLU A 94 3.50 11.99 0.65
N GLN A 95 2.31 11.86 1.26
CA GLN A 95 1.84 10.62 1.89
C GLN A 95 1.69 9.49 0.87
N ASP A 96 1.41 9.88 -0.37
CA ASP A 96 1.01 9.02 -1.45
C ASP A 96 2.16 8.32 -2.15
N PHE A 97 3.35 8.91 -2.27
CA PHE A 97 4.35 8.34 -3.17
C PHE A 97 4.77 6.91 -2.76
N ILE A 98 5.19 6.71 -1.51
CA ILE A 98 5.68 5.39 -1.07
C ILE A 98 4.54 4.38 -0.99
N ILE A 99 3.38 4.77 -0.43
CA ILE A 99 2.25 3.85 -0.27
C ILE A 99 1.67 3.49 -1.65
N ASN A 100 1.54 4.45 -2.57
CA ASN A 100 1.11 4.15 -3.93
C ASN A 100 2.16 3.35 -4.68
N GLU A 101 3.47 3.56 -4.52
CA GLU A 101 4.47 2.72 -5.18
C GLU A 101 4.44 1.27 -4.65
N LEU A 102 4.30 1.07 -3.33
CA LEU A 102 4.18 -0.26 -2.73
C LEU A 102 2.89 -0.96 -3.22
N LEU A 103 1.76 -0.26 -3.17
CA LEU A 103 0.48 -0.81 -3.60
C LEU A 103 0.44 -1.00 -5.12
N ASN A 104 1.02 -0.10 -5.92
CA ASN A 104 1.14 -0.21 -7.37
C ASN A 104 2.02 -1.41 -7.75
N GLY A 105 3.15 -1.62 -7.06
CA GLY A 105 3.99 -2.80 -7.21
C GLY A 105 3.22 -4.09 -6.91
N PHE A 106 2.44 -4.10 -5.84
CA PHE A 106 1.59 -5.24 -5.47
C PHE A 106 0.47 -5.49 -6.49
N VAL A 107 -0.26 -4.45 -6.87
CA VAL A 107 -1.34 -4.51 -7.86
C VAL A 107 -0.79 -4.96 -9.21
N THR A 108 0.34 -4.41 -9.64
CA THR A 108 1.02 -4.82 -10.87
C THR A 108 1.48 -6.27 -10.81
N SER A 109 1.99 -6.75 -9.67
CA SER A 109 2.34 -8.16 -9.48
C SER A 109 1.11 -9.06 -9.64
N LYS A 110 0.00 -8.71 -8.98
CA LYS A 110 -1.27 -9.46 -9.08
C LYS A 110 -1.83 -9.42 -10.49
N ALA A 111 -1.82 -8.25 -11.11
CA ALA A 111 -2.32 -8.04 -12.45
C ALA A 111 -1.43 -8.73 -13.51
N LYS A 112 -0.11 -8.87 -13.31
CA LYS A 112 0.76 -9.71 -14.16
C LYS A 112 0.46 -11.20 -14.05
N ILE A 113 0.00 -11.69 -12.90
CA ILE A 113 -0.46 -13.08 -12.78
C ILE A 113 -1.74 -13.28 -13.61
N ILE A 114 -2.61 -12.26 -13.64
CA ILE A 114 -3.87 -12.27 -14.37
C ILE A 114 -3.65 -12.08 -15.89
N ALA A 115 -2.82 -11.12 -16.28
CA ALA A 115 -2.58 -10.68 -17.66
C ALA A 115 -1.08 -10.71 -18.01
N SER A 116 -0.47 -11.90 -17.91
CA SER A 116 0.99 -12.12 -18.01
C SER A 116 1.64 -11.72 -19.32
N GLU A 117 0.84 -11.56 -20.38
CA GLU A 117 1.29 -11.27 -21.74
C GLU A 117 1.14 -9.79 -22.11
N SER A 118 0.63 -8.95 -21.20
CA SER A 118 0.54 -7.50 -21.38
C SER A 118 1.92 -6.82 -21.26
N GLN A 119 2.22 -5.86 -22.14
CA GLN A 119 3.48 -5.10 -22.11
C GLN A 119 3.37 -3.82 -21.28
N GLY A 120 4.02 -3.74 -20.12
CA GLY A 120 4.05 -2.54 -19.28
C GLY A 120 3.05 -2.55 -18.11
N PRO A 121 3.01 -1.49 -17.28
CA PRO A 121 2.17 -1.47 -16.08
C PRO A 121 0.67 -1.36 -16.44
N ILE A 122 -0.14 -2.22 -15.83
CA ILE A 122 -1.57 -2.33 -16.14
C ILE A 122 -2.36 -1.08 -15.72
N ILE A 123 -2.01 -0.49 -14.57
CA ILE A 123 -2.66 0.75 -14.10
C ILE A 123 -2.40 1.91 -15.07
N ASP A 124 -1.19 2.05 -15.61
CA ASP A 124 -0.87 3.11 -16.57
C ASP A 124 -1.74 3.02 -17.83
N ARG A 125 -1.94 1.80 -18.33
CA ARG A 125 -2.83 1.56 -19.47
C ARG A 125 -4.29 1.88 -19.13
N MET A 126 -4.73 1.60 -17.90
CA MET A 126 -6.07 1.98 -17.44
C MET A 126 -6.23 3.49 -17.38
N VAL A 127 -5.27 4.20 -16.78
CA VAL A 127 -5.26 5.67 -16.70
C VAL A 127 -5.33 6.27 -18.10
N GLU A 128 -4.44 5.83 -19.00
CA GLU A 128 -4.41 6.30 -20.38
C GLU A 128 -5.74 6.03 -21.11
N ALA A 129 -6.30 4.84 -20.93
CA ALA A 129 -7.51 4.44 -21.64
C ALA A 129 -8.76 5.16 -21.14
N PHE A 130 -8.93 5.30 -19.83
CA PHE A 130 -10.03 6.04 -19.24
C PHE A 130 -9.87 7.56 -19.39
N GLY A 131 -8.63 8.08 -19.43
CA GLY A 131 -8.35 9.50 -19.64
C GLY A 131 -8.59 10.00 -21.08
N LYS A 132 -8.64 9.10 -22.07
CA LYS A 132 -8.86 9.46 -23.49
C LYS A 132 -10.29 9.90 -23.82
N ARG A 133 -11.27 9.56 -22.99
CA ARG A 133 -12.68 9.89 -23.25
C ARG A 133 -13.29 10.53 -22.01
N ASN A 134 -13.96 11.65 -22.21
CA ASN A 134 -14.62 12.42 -21.15
C ASN A 134 -15.78 11.70 -20.44
N ASP A 135 -16.14 10.50 -20.88
CA ASP A 135 -17.21 9.69 -20.32
C ASP A 135 -16.70 8.49 -19.48
N PHE A 136 -15.38 8.36 -19.29
CA PHE A 136 -14.76 7.27 -18.52
C PHE A 136 -15.22 5.87 -18.96
N HIS A 137 -15.34 5.64 -20.27
CA HIS A 137 -15.70 4.34 -20.84
C HIS A 137 -14.55 3.74 -21.68
N ILE A 138 -14.31 2.44 -21.53
CA ILE A 138 -13.44 1.67 -22.43
C ILE A 138 -14.29 0.64 -23.18
N VAL A 139 -14.25 0.67 -24.51
CA VAL A 139 -15.00 -0.32 -25.31
C VAL A 139 -14.34 -1.69 -25.17
N ASP A 140 -15.14 -2.74 -25.12
CA ASP A 140 -14.67 -4.09 -24.81
C ASP A 140 -13.56 -4.61 -25.73
N HIS A 141 -13.60 -4.31 -27.04
CA HIS A 141 -12.52 -4.67 -27.95
C HIS A 141 -11.21 -3.91 -27.68
N GLN A 142 -11.27 -2.66 -27.20
CA GLN A 142 -10.10 -1.89 -26.78
C GLN A 142 -9.54 -2.50 -25.50
N PHE A 143 -10.41 -2.83 -24.53
CA PHE A 143 -10.02 -3.49 -23.29
C PHE A 143 -9.30 -4.82 -23.57
N PHE A 144 -9.86 -5.62 -24.49
CA PHE A 144 -9.25 -6.84 -24.98
C PHE A 144 -7.89 -6.61 -25.63
N ALA A 145 -7.75 -5.60 -26.50
CA ALA A 145 -6.48 -5.28 -27.13
C ALA A 145 -5.41 -4.82 -26.14
N MET A 146 -5.82 -4.18 -25.04
CA MET A 146 -4.91 -3.66 -24.02
C MET A 146 -4.44 -4.72 -23.02
N PHE A 147 -5.32 -5.65 -22.62
CA PHE A 147 -5.02 -6.59 -21.53
C PHE A 147 -5.04 -8.06 -21.97
N GLY A 148 -5.43 -8.33 -23.22
CA GLY A 148 -5.48 -9.66 -23.78
C GLY A 148 -4.20 -10.09 -24.49
N ASN A 149 -4.21 -11.32 -25.01
CA ASN A 149 -3.15 -11.83 -25.87
C ASN A 149 -3.65 -11.88 -27.33
N PRO A 150 -2.98 -11.17 -28.27
CA PRO A 150 -3.35 -11.20 -29.68
C PRO A 150 -3.28 -12.60 -30.32
N ASN A 151 -2.55 -13.53 -29.70
CA ASN A 151 -2.39 -14.91 -30.16
C ASN A 151 -3.37 -15.90 -29.52
N LYS A 152 -4.24 -15.47 -28.58
CA LYS A 152 -5.22 -16.35 -27.94
C LYS A 152 -6.66 -15.88 -28.25
N PRO A 153 -7.57 -16.82 -28.60
CA PRO A 153 -8.97 -16.50 -28.76
C PRO A 153 -9.59 -15.95 -27.47
N ARG A 154 -10.57 -15.05 -27.62
CA ARG A 154 -11.15 -14.29 -26.51
C ARG A 154 -11.67 -15.13 -25.34
N HIS A 155 -12.36 -16.23 -25.63
CA HIS A 155 -12.95 -17.07 -24.59
C HIS A 155 -11.90 -17.69 -23.64
N TYR A 156 -10.62 -17.79 -24.05
CA TYR A 156 -9.54 -18.28 -23.18
C TYR A 156 -9.08 -17.27 -22.14
N ILE A 157 -9.31 -15.98 -22.37
CA ILE A 157 -8.83 -14.90 -21.50
C ILE A 157 -9.95 -14.09 -20.86
N GLN A 158 -11.21 -14.39 -21.18
CA GLN A 158 -12.38 -13.70 -20.62
C GLN A 158 -12.36 -13.70 -19.08
N LYS A 159 -12.08 -14.86 -18.46
CA LYS A 159 -11.98 -14.97 -17.00
C LYS A 159 -10.91 -14.04 -16.40
N GLN A 160 -9.77 -13.90 -17.08
CA GLN A 160 -8.69 -13.01 -16.63
C GLN A 160 -9.09 -11.54 -16.74
N LEU A 161 -9.78 -11.17 -17.82
CA LEU A 161 -10.32 -9.82 -17.98
C LEU A 161 -11.38 -9.51 -16.92
N ASP A 162 -12.26 -10.45 -16.62
CA ASP A 162 -13.27 -10.32 -15.56
C ASP A 162 -12.63 -10.18 -14.18
N GLU A 163 -11.56 -10.95 -13.89
CA GLU A 163 -10.79 -10.80 -12.64
C GLU A 163 -10.16 -9.41 -12.51
N LEU A 164 -9.68 -8.83 -13.62
CA LEU A 164 -9.09 -7.49 -13.65
C LEU A 164 -10.15 -6.39 -13.48
N VAL A 165 -11.34 -6.56 -14.06
CA VAL A 165 -12.52 -5.68 -13.84
C VAL A 165 -12.95 -5.73 -12.38
N ASN A 166 -13.09 -6.93 -11.82
CA ASN A 166 -13.49 -7.15 -10.43
C ASN A 166 -12.47 -6.60 -9.44
N MET A 167 -11.18 -6.70 -9.75
CA MET A 167 -10.11 -6.19 -8.89
C MET A 167 -10.24 -4.69 -8.62
N PHE A 168 -10.61 -3.91 -9.64
CA PHE A 168 -10.80 -2.46 -9.53
C PHE A 168 -12.25 -2.05 -9.30
N GLY A 169 -13.18 -2.99 -9.08
CA GLY A 169 -14.60 -2.67 -8.88
C GLY A 169 -15.25 -2.00 -10.08
N LEU A 170 -14.75 -2.27 -11.29
CA LEU A 170 -15.33 -1.79 -12.54
C LEU A 170 -16.59 -2.61 -12.88
N ILE A 171 -17.44 -2.05 -13.73
CA ILE A 171 -18.66 -2.70 -14.21
C ILE A 171 -18.66 -2.78 -15.73
N SER A 172 -19.30 -3.83 -16.24
CA SER A 172 -19.60 -3.98 -17.67
C SER A 172 -21.02 -3.48 -17.93
N LYS A 173 -21.18 -2.66 -18.97
CA LYS A 173 -22.48 -2.15 -19.44
C LYS A 173 -22.64 -2.47 -20.91
N GLU A 174 -23.88 -2.70 -21.32
CA GLU A 174 -24.26 -2.95 -22.71
C GLU A 174 -25.04 -1.76 -23.26
N LEU A 175 -24.60 -1.21 -24.39
CA LEU A 175 -25.34 -0.26 -25.20
C LEU A 175 -25.96 -1.00 -26.37
N LYS A 176 -27.28 -1.08 -26.41
CA LYS A 176 -28.03 -1.60 -27.55
C LYS A 176 -28.34 -0.45 -28.50
N ILE A 177 -27.77 -0.47 -29.69
CA ILE A 177 -28.07 0.51 -30.73
C ILE A 177 -29.05 -0.12 -31.72
N GLU A 178 -30.28 0.41 -31.74
CA GLU A 178 -31.24 0.10 -32.80
C GLU A 178 -30.81 0.82 -34.10
N LYS A 179 -30.24 0.03 -35.02
CA LYS A 179 -29.96 0.29 -36.45
C LYS A 179 -28.68 1.01 -36.87
N ASP A 180 -27.98 0.31 -37.77
CA ASP A 180 -27.34 0.86 -38.96
C ASP A 180 -28.32 0.67 -40.15
N VAL A 181 -28.55 1.73 -40.94
CA VAL A 181 -29.58 1.87 -41.98
C VAL A 181 -29.47 0.84 -43.13
N ARG A 182 -28.41 0.01 -43.13
CA ARG A 182 -28.09 -0.93 -44.22
C ARG A 182 -28.17 -2.43 -43.89
N ARG A 183 -28.25 -2.84 -42.61
CA ARG A 183 -28.20 -4.28 -42.25
C ARG A 183 -29.25 -4.80 -41.26
N SER A 184 -30.09 -3.95 -40.66
CA SER A 184 -31.24 -4.38 -39.82
C SER A 184 -30.93 -5.40 -38.72
N GLU A 185 -29.70 -5.41 -38.19
CA GLU A 185 -29.29 -6.23 -37.05
C GLU A 185 -29.05 -5.33 -35.83
N GLU A 186 -29.57 -5.73 -34.66
CA GLU A 186 -29.24 -5.10 -33.38
C GLU A 186 -27.75 -5.25 -33.10
N LYS A 187 -27.05 -4.13 -32.85
CA LYS A 187 -25.67 -4.16 -32.37
C LYS A 187 -25.63 -3.90 -30.88
N VAL A 188 -25.14 -4.88 -30.13
CA VAL A 188 -24.81 -4.76 -28.72
C VAL A 188 -23.34 -4.37 -28.60
N TYR A 189 -23.09 -3.21 -28.01
CA TYR A 189 -21.74 -2.75 -27.67
C TYR A 189 -21.52 -2.91 -26.17
N THR A 190 -20.56 -3.75 -25.80
CA THR A 190 -20.13 -3.88 -24.40
C THR A 190 -19.00 -2.89 -24.12
N PHE A 191 -19.05 -2.24 -22.96
CA PHE A 191 -18.00 -1.34 -22.49
C PHE A 191 -17.82 -1.48 -20.99
N TYR A 192 -16.60 -1.18 -20.53
CA TYR A 192 -16.22 -1.20 -19.11
C TYR A 192 -16.14 0.22 -18.57
N THR A 193 -16.63 0.43 -17.36
CA THR A 193 -16.66 1.74 -16.70
C THR A 193 -16.74 1.64 -15.19
N PHE A 194 -16.71 2.79 -14.53
CA PHE A 194 -16.90 2.91 -13.10
C PHE A 194 -18.39 2.80 -12.75
N PRO A 195 -18.74 2.37 -11.52
CA PRO A 195 -20.11 2.48 -11.03
C PRO A 195 -20.63 3.92 -11.10
N ASP A 196 -21.94 4.11 -11.34
CA ASP A 196 -22.51 5.45 -11.58
C ASP A 196 -22.24 6.45 -10.45
N ASP A 197 -22.24 5.99 -9.20
CA ASP A 197 -21.95 6.86 -8.06
C ASP A 197 -20.45 7.21 -7.94
N ILE A 198 -19.57 6.40 -8.51
CA ILE A 198 -18.14 6.73 -8.65
C ILE A 198 -17.95 7.71 -9.80
N ILE A 199 -18.64 7.52 -10.93
CA ILE A 199 -18.58 8.43 -12.08
C ILE A 199 -18.88 9.87 -11.64
N LYS A 200 -19.93 10.08 -10.83
CA LYS A 200 -20.25 11.42 -10.29
C LYS A 200 -19.08 12.07 -9.55
N ILE A 201 -18.35 11.30 -8.74
CA ILE A 201 -17.17 11.78 -8.01
C ILE A 201 -16.04 12.11 -8.98
N LEU A 202 -15.86 11.29 -10.03
CA LEU A 202 -14.83 11.51 -11.03
C LEU A 202 -15.12 12.72 -11.92
N GLU A 203 -16.38 12.91 -12.33
CA GLU A 203 -16.82 14.08 -13.08
C GLU A 203 -16.62 15.36 -12.28
N GLU A 204 -17.01 15.38 -11.00
CA GLU A 204 -16.83 16.56 -10.14
C GLU A 204 -15.35 16.93 -9.96
N LYS A 205 -14.45 15.95 -9.89
CA LYS A 205 -13.05 16.18 -9.53
C LYS A 205 -12.10 16.28 -10.72
N TYR A 206 -12.36 15.53 -11.79
CA TYR A 206 -11.41 15.32 -12.89
C TYR A 206 -11.94 15.73 -14.26
N LEU A 207 -13.23 15.99 -14.44
CA LEU A 207 -13.75 16.48 -15.72
C LEU A 207 -13.64 18.00 -15.78
N VAL A 208 -12.85 18.50 -16.74
CA VAL A 208 -12.70 19.93 -17.00
C VAL A 208 -13.56 20.30 -18.20
N ILE A 209 -14.42 21.30 -18.04
CA ILE A 209 -15.21 21.88 -19.13
C ILE A 209 -14.47 23.13 -19.61
N ASP A 210 -13.90 23.06 -20.81
CA ASP A 210 -13.26 24.21 -21.44
C ASP A 210 -14.31 25.02 -22.19
N GLU A 211 -14.74 26.14 -21.59
CA GLU A 211 -15.72 27.04 -22.21
C GLU A 211 -15.16 27.78 -23.44
N GLU A 212 -13.84 27.93 -23.57
CA GLU A 212 -13.19 28.60 -24.70
C GLU A 212 -13.10 27.68 -25.94
N LEU A 213 -12.80 26.41 -25.72
CA LEU A 213 -12.66 25.40 -26.77
C LEU A 213 -13.94 24.61 -27.05
N GLY A 214 -14.94 24.72 -26.16
CA GLY A 214 -16.26 24.09 -26.33
C GLY A 214 -16.26 22.56 -26.21
N TYR A 215 -15.24 21.97 -25.57
CA TYR A 215 -15.19 20.53 -25.28
C TYR A 215 -14.79 20.27 -23.83
N ALA A 216 -15.23 19.12 -23.32
CA ALA A 216 -14.84 18.64 -21.99
C ALA A 216 -13.73 17.60 -22.12
N TYR A 217 -12.74 17.65 -21.23
CA TYR A 217 -11.61 16.72 -21.18
C TYR A 217 -11.29 16.30 -19.74
N ILE A 218 -10.56 15.21 -19.57
CA ILE A 218 -10.15 14.73 -18.25
C ILE A 218 -8.84 15.40 -17.83
N SER A 219 -8.79 15.95 -16.62
CA SER A 219 -7.61 16.57 -16.00
C SER A 219 -6.42 15.60 -15.96
N GLU A 220 -5.20 16.14 -16.08
CA GLU A 220 -3.95 15.40 -15.89
C GLU A 220 -3.82 14.83 -14.46
N ASP A 221 -4.58 15.35 -13.50
CA ASP A 221 -4.65 14.83 -12.13
C ASP A 221 -5.36 13.45 -12.05
N PHE A 222 -6.02 13.01 -13.13
CA PHE A 222 -6.56 11.66 -13.24
C PHE A 222 -5.41 10.68 -13.50
N ASP A 223 -4.92 10.07 -12.42
CA ASP A 223 -3.72 9.25 -12.45
C ASP A 223 -3.93 7.87 -11.78
N ARG A 224 -2.82 7.18 -11.50
CA ARG A 224 -2.80 5.86 -10.86
C ARG A 224 -3.56 5.84 -9.53
N ASN A 225 -3.61 6.97 -8.83
CA ASN A 225 -4.18 7.09 -7.51
C ASN A 225 -5.67 6.77 -7.49
N VAL A 226 -6.38 7.14 -8.54
CA VAL A 226 -7.80 6.82 -8.70
C VAL A 226 -8.02 5.31 -8.63
N PHE A 227 -7.22 4.55 -9.37
CA PHE A 227 -7.32 3.08 -9.41
C PHE A 227 -6.85 2.44 -8.10
N MET A 228 -5.86 3.04 -7.42
CA MET A 228 -5.45 2.57 -6.10
C MET A 228 -6.54 2.78 -5.05
N CYS A 229 -7.20 3.94 -5.06
CA CYS A 229 -8.35 4.22 -4.19
C CYS A 229 -9.50 3.27 -4.47
N MET A 230 -9.79 2.97 -5.75
CA MET A 230 -10.80 1.99 -6.14
C MET A 230 -10.49 0.59 -5.61
N PHE A 231 -9.24 0.14 -5.79
CA PHE A 231 -8.79 -1.15 -5.30
C PHE A 231 -8.93 -1.28 -3.77
N LEU A 232 -8.52 -0.26 -3.02
CA LEU A 232 -8.65 -0.24 -1.56
C LEU A 232 -10.11 -0.15 -1.10
N ALA A 233 -10.92 0.68 -1.74
CA ALA A 233 -12.36 0.76 -1.46
C ALA A 233 -13.04 -0.59 -1.70
N ASN A 234 -12.63 -1.33 -2.73
CA ASN A 234 -13.19 -2.64 -3.07
C ASN A 234 -12.85 -3.65 -1.95
N ILE A 235 -11.62 -3.62 -1.45
CA ILE A 235 -11.20 -4.43 -0.29
C ILE A 235 -11.96 -4.02 0.97
N ALA A 236 -12.15 -2.73 1.22
CA ALA A 236 -12.84 -2.24 2.42
C ALA A 236 -14.30 -2.71 2.47
N ILE A 237 -15.01 -2.62 1.33
CA ILE A 237 -16.42 -3.03 1.22
C ILE A 237 -16.58 -4.54 1.29
N TYR A 238 -15.71 -5.29 0.60
CA TYR A 238 -15.79 -6.75 0.52
C TYR A 238 -14.83 -7.44 1.50
N ARG A 239 -14.49 -6.78 2.61
CA ARG A 239 -13.57 -7.30 3.63
C ARG A 239 -13.91 -8.71 4.13
N ASP A 240 -15.20 -9.07 4.13
CA ASP A 240 -15.67 -10.37 4.61
C ASP A 240 -15.80 -11.43 3.48
N ASP A 241 -15.68 -11.02 2.22
CA ASP A 241 -15.81 -11.85 1.03
C ASP A 241 -14.43 -12.05 0.37
N LEU A 242 -13.75 -13.13 0.79
CA LEU A 242 -12.41 -13.45 0.32
C LEU A 242 -12.33 -13.66 -1.19
N GLU A 243 -13.37 -14.21 -1.81
CA GLU A 243 -13.35 -14.47 -3.25
C GLU A 243 -13.33 -13.15 -4.02
N LYS A 244 -14.13 -12.18 -3.59
CA LYS A 244 -14.20 -10.85 -4.23
C LYS A 244 -12.94 -10.03 -4.09
N ILE A 245 -12.26 -10.09 -2.95
CA ILE A 245 -11.01 -9.32 -2.75
C ILE A 245 -9.77 -10.03 -3.32
N GLY A 246 -9.93 -11.23 -3.90
CA GLY A 246 -8.84 -12.00 -4.51
C GLY A 246 -8.01 -12.83 -3.51
N GLY A 247 -8.69 -13.36 -2.51
CA GLY A 247 -8.23 -14.43 -1.62
C GLY A 247 -7.20 -14.04 -0.58
N SER A 248 -6.73 -15.05 0.17
CA SER A 248 -5.72 -14.90 1.22
C SER A 248 -4.45 -14.20 0.72
N TYR A 249 -4.06 -14.37 -0.54
CA TYR A 249 -2.89 -13.67 -1.09
C TYR A 249 -3.01 -12.14 -0.98
N THR A 250 -4.21 -11.61 -1.21
CA THR A 250 -4.48 -10.17 -1.10
C THR A 250 -4.39 -9.70 0.35
N ILE A 251 -4.94 -10.47 1.29
CA ILE A 251 -4.83 -10.17 2.72
C ILE A 251 -3.37 -10.16 3.17
N ASN A 252 -2.59 -11.17 2.79
CA ASN A 252 -1.17 -11.26 3.13
C ASN A 252 -0.39 -10.07 2.56
N GLY A 253 -0.61 -9.73 1.28
CA GLY A 253 0.07 -8.60 0.62
C GLY A 253 -0.26 -7.25 1.26
N ILE A 254 -1.53 -6.96 1.48
CA ILE A 254 -1.98 -5.72 2.13
C ILE A 254 -1.43 -5.63 3.56
N SER A 255 -1.58 -6.70 4.34
CA SER A 255 -1.10 -6.72 5.73
C SER A 255 0.40 -6.56 5.80
N ALA A 256 1.16 -7.14 4.86
CA ALA A 256 2.61 -6.97 4.73
C ALA A 256 3.02 -5.53 4.37
N ILE A 257 2.32 -4.88 3.44
CA ILE A 257 2.59 -3.48 3.07
C ILE A 257 2.40 -2.58 4.28
N PHE A 258 1.27 -2.68 4.97
CA PHE A 258 0.99 -1.83 6.13
C PHE A 258 1.85 -2.19 7.35
N ALA A 259 2.22 -3.46 7.53
CA ALA A 259 3.20 -3.87 8.54
C ALA A 259 4.59 -3.29 8.24
N LEU A 260 4.99 -3.23 6.96
CA LEU A 260 6.26 -2.65 6.55
C LEU A 260 6.24 -1.15 6.84
N ILE A 261 5.18 -0.47 6.45
CA ILE A 261 5.02 0.96 6.71
C ILE A 261 5.09 1.26 8.23
N LEU A 262 4.42 0.46 9.07
CA LEU A 262 4.54 0.57 10.53
C LEU A 262 5.98 0.33 11.00
N LEU A 263 6.64 -0.71 10.50
CA LEU A 263 8.02 -1.01 10.85
C LEU A 263 8.98 0.12 10.47
N LEU A 264 8.80 0.74 9.29
CA LEU A 264 9.54 1.91 8.84
C LEU A 264 9.29 3.13 9.76
N SER A 265 8.06 3.30 10.26
CA SER A 265 7.72 4.39 11.19
C SER A 265 8.48 4.31 12.51
N PHE A 266 8.86 3.09 12.91
CA PHE A 266 9.56 2.82 14.16
C PHE A 266 11.06 3.04 14.09
N MET A 267 11.64 3.20 12.90
CA MET A 267 13.07 3.49 12.76
C MET A 267 13.43 4.78 13.51
N PRO A 268 14.55 4.80 14.27
CA PRO A 268 15.06 6.03 14.86
C PRO A 268 15.44 7.01 13.75
N LYS A 269 15.21 8.31 13.98
CA LYS A 269 15.86 9.37 13.21
C LYS A 269 17.25 9.57 13.81
N LEU A 270 18.29 9.52 12.99
CA LEU A 270 19.65 9.87 13.41
C LEU A 270 19.97 11.28 12.91
N SER A 271 20.33 12.18 13.82
CA SER A 271 20.93 13.46 13.48
C SER A 271 22.34 13.21 12.96
N VAL A 272 22.65 13.80 11.80
CA VAL A 272 23.95 13.65 11.14
C VAL A 272 24.82 14.82 11.57
N ASP A 273 25.95 14.54 12.21
CA ASP A 273 26.96 15.56 12.53
C ASP A 273 27.53 16.21 11.25
N GLU A 274 27.93 17.48 11.34
CA GLU A 274 28.48 18.30 10.23
C GLU A 274 29.69 17.65 9.55
N THR A 275 30.40 16.78 10.27
CA THR A 275 31.59 16.07 9.75
C THR A 275 31.26 14.75 9.04
N ASN A 276 30.00 14.32 9.03
CA ASN A 276 29.64 13.00 8.52
C ASN A 276 29.80 12.91 7.00
N PRO A 277 30.47 11.87 6.46
CA PRO A 277 30.70 11.71 5.03
C PRO A 277 29.44 11.74 4.16
N ILE A 278 28.26 11.40 4.71
CA ILE A 278 26.99 11.45 3.97
C ILE A 278 26.60 12.87 3.55
N LEU A 279 27.02 13.90 4.30
CA LEU A 279 26.75 15.30 3.96
C LEU A 279 27.50 15.76 2.70
N ASN A 280 28.52 15.00 2.29
CA ASN A 280 29.23 15.23 1.03
C ASN A 280 28.54 14.58 -0.18
N ASP A 281 27.47 13.81 0.03
CA ASP A 281 26.67 13.23 -1.07
C ASP A 281 25.69 14.30 -1.59
N PRO A 282 25.81 14.76 -2.85
CA PRO A 282 24.96 15.80 -3.42
C PRO A 282 23.49 15.35 -3.58
N THR A 283 23.19 14.07 -3.37
CA THR A 283 21.82 13.54 -3.37
C THR A 283 21.17 13.56 -1.98
N PHE A 284 21.94 13.82 -0.91
CA PHE A 284 21.44 13.92 0.46
C PHE A 284 20.68 15.23 0.71
N LYS A 285 19.43 15.13 1.21
CA LYS A 285 18.62 16.28 1.62
C LYS A 285 18.23 16.15 3.09
N ALA A 286 18.96 16.81 3.98
CA ALA A 286 18.73 16.73 5.44
C ALA A 286 17.27 17.04 5.87
N GLU A 287 16.56 17.88 5.11
CA GLU A 287 15.16 18.26 5.38
C GLU A 287 14.15 17.12 5.15
N SER A 288 14.49 16.12 4.32
CA SER A 288 13.55 15.05 3.92
C SER A 288 14.16 13.65 3.98
N MET A 289 15.41 13.53 4.44
CA MET A 289 16.19 12.29 4.50
C MET A 289 16.79 12.05 5.88
N SER A 290 16.63 10.85 6.46
CA SER A 290 17.24 10.47 7.75
C SER A 290 18.11 9.21 7.66
N VAL A 291 19.20 9.12 8.41
CA VAL A 291 20.10 7.95 8.30
C VAL A 291 19.53 6.70 8.97
N ILE A 292 19.53 5.56 8.23
CA ILE A 292 19.11 4.25 8.76
C ILE A 292 20.34 3.43 9.17
N PRO A 293 20.40 2.90 10.41
CA PRO A 293 21.44 1.95 10.83
C PRO A 293 21.47 0.69 9.95
N LYS A 294 22.65 0.24 9.52
CA LYS A 294 22.77 -0.97 8.67
C LYS A 294 22.31 -2.24 9.39
N SER A 295 22.47 -2.27 10.71
CA SER A 295 22.05 -3.37 11.58
C SER A 295 20.52 -3.54 11.60
N TRP A 296 19.75 -2.48 11.34
CA TRP A 296 18.31 -2.60 11.15
C TRP A 296 17.94 -3.50 9.97
N MET A 297 18.79 -3.53 8.93
CA MET A 297 18.55 -4.31 7.72
C MET A 297 18.89 -5.79 7.88
N LEU A 298 19.39 -6.20 9.05
CA LEU A 298 19.68 -7.59 9.33
C LEU A 298 18.39 -8.40 9.35
N ARG A 299 18.42 -9.52 8.63
CA ARG A 299 17.29 -10.45 8.60
C ARG A 299 16.88 -10.89 10.01
N GLN A 300 17.86 -11.12 10.88
CA GLN A 300 17.68 -11.51 12.27
C GLN A 300 16.97 -10.44 13.11
N VAL A 301 17.02 -9.17 12.69
CA VAL A 301 16.37 -8.05 13.36
C VAL A 301 14.98 -7.82 12.77
N LEU A 302 14.83 -7.88 11.44
CA LEU A 302 13.55 -7.61 10.77
C LEU A 302 12.54 -8.77 10.87
N GLU A 303 12.99 -10.01 10.71
CA GLU A 303 12.09 -11.18 10.63
C GLU A 303 11.27 -11.39 11.92
N PRO A 304 11.85 -11.26 13.14
CA PRO A 304 11.09 -11.38 14.39
C PRO A 304 10.06 -10.26 14.60
N LEU A 305 10.27 -9.08 14.03
CA LEU A 305 9.37 -7.93 14.18
C LEU A 305 8.24 -7.97 13.15
N PHE A 306 8.58 -8.33 11.91
CA PHE A 306 7.68 -8.19 10.77
C PHE A 306 6.52 -9.20 10.79
N GLY A 307 6.80 -10.46 11.17
CA GLY A 307 5.77 -11.51 11.23
C GLY A 307 4.62 -11.16 12.19
N PRO A 308 4.90 -10.79 13.46
CA PRO A 308 3.87 -10.34 14.38
C PRO A 308 3.12 -9.09 13.89
N LEU A 309 3.81 -8.12 13.28
CA LEU A 309 3.16 -6.92 12.74
C LEU A 309 2.14 -7.23 11.63
N ILE A 310 2.43 -8.17 10.72
CA ILE A 310 1.46 -8.63 9.70
C ILE A 310 0.19 -9.13 10.38
N LYS A 311 0.34 -9.98 11.40
CA LYS A 311 -0.77 -10.59 12.11
C LYS A 311 -1.59 -9.54 12.88
N ILE A 312 -0.94 -8.56 13.49
CA ILE A 312 -1.62 -7.44 14.14
C ILE A 312 -2.40 -6.60 13.14
N VAL A 313 -1.80 -6.21 12.01
CA VAL A 313 -2.50 -5.44 10.97
C VAL A 313 -3.72 -6.23 10.47
N ALA A 314 -3.56 -7.52 10.18
CA ALA A 314 -4.65 -8.37 9.73
C ALA A 314 -5.78 -8.43 10.77
N TYR A 315 -5.43 -8.60 12.04
CA TYR A 315 -6.38 -8.65 13.14
C TYR A 315 -7.13 -7.32 13.33
N ARG A 316 -6.44 -6.18 13.23
CA ARG A 316 -7.05 -4.85 13.44
C ARG A 316 -7.90 -4.40 12.27
N VAL A 317 -7.38 -4.52 11.05
CA VAL A 317 -8.08 -4.09 9.83
C VAL A 317 -9.22 -5.05 9.50
N GLY A 318 -8.95 -6.35 9.52
CA GLY A 318 -9.85 -7.40 9.05
C GLY A 318 -10.50 -8.26 10.14
N GLY A 319 -10.17 -8.04 11.42
CA GLY A 319 -10.68 -8.85 12.53
C GLY A 319 -10.09 -10.27 12.57
N GLY A 320 -10.77 -11.15 13.32
CA GLY A 320 -10.42 -12.56 13.38
C GLY A 320 -10.47 -13.28 12.03
N LEU A 321 -11.28 -12.79 11.08
CA LEU A 321 -11.39 -13.37 9.74
C LEU A 321 -10.07 -13.27 8.99
N TRP A 322 -9.53 -12.06 8.78
CA TRP A 322 -8.28 -11.91 8.04
C TRP A 322 -7.10 -12.55 8.76
N PHE A 323 -7.05 -12.42 10.08
CA PHE A 323 -6.05 -13.08 10.90
C PHE A 323 -6.01 -14.60 10.66
N SER A 324 -7.18 -15.27 10.63
CA SER A 324 -7.29 -16.71 10.35
C SER A 324 -6.87 -17.13 8.93
N LYS A 325 -6.65 -16.15 8.03
CA LYS A 325 -6.32 -16.36 6.61
C LYS A 325 -4.90 -15.94 6.25
N ILE A 326 -4.14 -15.43 7.23
CA ILE A 326 -2.71 -15.21 7.07
C ILE A 326 -2.03 -16.55 6.83
N ILE A 327 -1.17 -16.59 5.81
CA ILE A 327 -0.48 -17.80 5.39
C ILE A 327 0.90 -17.78 6.03
N ASP A 328 1.10 -18.57 7.08
CA ASP A 328 2.34 -18.63 7.87
C ASP A 328 3.51 -19.38 7.17
N SER A 329 3.32 -19.86 5.93
CA SER A 329 4.30 -20.69 5.22
C SER A 329 5.52 -19.90 4.71
N GLU A 330 6.45 -20.61 4.07
CA GLU A 330 7.65 -20.09 3.39
C GLU A 330 7.39 -18.94 2.38
N ILE A 331 6.12 -18.67 2.06
CA ILE A 331 5.65 -17.45 1.40
C ILE A 331 6.02 -16.19 2.19
N ASN A 332 6.12 -16.21 3.53
CA ASN A 332 6.72 -15.12 4.30
C ASN A 332 8.19 -14.86 3.93
N LYS A 333 8.94 -15.85 3.45
CA LYS A 333 10.29 -15.65 2.87
C LYS A 333 10.24 -15.05 1.46
N LYS A 334 9.20 -15.36 0.67
CA LYS A 334 8.94 -14.67 -0.61
C LYS A 334 8.45 -13.23 -0.39
N ILE A 335 7.67 -12.98 0.65
CA ILE A 335 7.30 -11.66 1.13
C ILE A 335 8.55 -10.96 1.66
N HIS A 336 9.49 -11.62 2.35
CA HIS A 336 10.80 -11.06 2.69
C HIS A 336 11.66 -10.74 1.45
N ASN A 337 11.60 -11.55 0.39
CA ASN A 337 12.21 -11.22 -0.90
C ASN A 337 11.47 -10.08 -1.60
N GLN A 338 10.14 -9.98 -1.45
CA GLN A 338 9.35 -8.84 -1.91
C GLN A 338 9.62 -7.60 -1.07
N ILE A 339 9.85 -7.70 0.24
CA ILE A 339 10.29 -6.59 1.10
C ILE A 339 11.69 -6.19 0.70
N LYS A 340 12.62 -7.13 0.49
CA LYS A 340 13.94 -6.82 -0.07
C LYS A 340 13.83 -6.19 -1.45
N PHE A 341 12.87 -6.61 -2.28
CA PHE A 341 12.61 -6.05 -3.61
C PHE A 341 11.95 -4.67 -3.53
N LEU A 342 11.01 -4.46 -2.61
CA LEU A 342 10.33 -3.19 -2.34
C LEU A 342 11.32 -2.22 -1.71
N LEU A 343 12.16 -2.66 -0.79
CA LEU A 343 13.33 -1.93 -0.31
C LEU A 343 14.38 -1.73 -1.42
N LYS A 344 14.47 -2.63 -2.42
CA LYS A 344 15.36 -2.55 -3.60
C LYS A 344 14.84 -1.61 -4.70
N ASP A 345 13.54 -1.38 -4.79
CA ASP A 345 12.91 -0.44 -5.74
C ASP A 345 12.72 0.94 -5.10
N VAL A 346 12.38 0.97 -3.81
CA VAL A 346 12.52 2.16 -2.97
C VAL A 346 14.01 2.45 -2.68
N ASN A 347 14.95 1.60 -3.12
CA ASN A 347 16.39 1.69 -2.88
C ASN A 347 17.02 2.96 -3.41
N LYS A 348 16.55 3.55 -4.52
CA LYS A 348 17.06 4.87 -4.92
C LYS A 348 16.83 5.95 -3.84
N TRP A 349 15.92 5.71 -2.90
CA TRP A 349 15.44 6.66 -1.89
C TRP A 349 15.54 6.15 -0.43
N ILE A 350 15.68 4.84 -0.19
CA ILE A 350 15.78 4.21 1.14
C ILE A 350 17.13 3.48 1.37
N LEU A 351 17.83 3.01 0.33
CA LEU A 351 19.00 2.11 0.50
C LEU A 351 20.22 2.43 -0.38
N GLY A 352 20.09 3.34 -1.33
CA GLY A 352 21.14 3.90 -2.16
C GLY A 352 21.73 5.07 -1.42
N ASN A 353 22.61 4.75 -0.47
CA ASN A 353 23.26 5.65 0.49
C ASN A 353 22.31 6.26 1.53
N LEU A 354 22.15 5.51 2.62
CA LEU A 354 22.09 6.07 3.97
C LEU A 354 20.89 6.98 4.32
N CYS A 355 19.74 6.91 3.65
CA CYS A 355 18.64 7.87 3.86
C CYS A 355 17.26 7.24 3.92
N ARG A 356 16.39 7.70 4.82
CA ARG A 356 14.97 7.40 4.99
C ARG A 356 14.19 8.62 4.50
N VAL A 357 13.22 8.43 3.61
CA VAL A 357 12.21 9.46 3.30
C VAL A 357 11.14 9.46 4.40
N GLU A 358 10.83 10.63 4.96
CA GLU A 358 9.73 10.76 5.91
C GLU A 358 8.38 10.45 5.24
N ILE A 359 7.55 9.63 5.89
CA ILE A 359 6.17 9.39 5.47
C ILE A 359 5.27 10.21 6.39
N PRO A 360 4.72 11.36 5.97
CA PRO A 360 4.06 12.33 6.85
C PRO A 360 2.95 11.73 7.73
N ILE A 361 2.19 10.75 7.23
CA ILE A 361 1.10 10.11 7.98
C ILE A 361 1.60 9.33 9.22
N PHE A 362 2.88 8.95 9.24
CA PHE A 362 3.55 8.25 10.33
C PHE A 362 4.57 9.11 11.08
N VAL A 363 4.78 10.38 10.68
CA VAL A 363 5.63 11.33 11.43
C VAL A 363 5.07 11.51 12.84
N GLU A 364 3.75 11.59 13.02
CA GLU A 364 3.15 11.63 14.35
C GLU A 364 3.36 10.35 15.17
N ILE A 365 3.29 9.16 14.55
CA ILE A 365 3.62 7.88 15.23
C ILE A 365 5.11 7.84 15.59
N SER A 366 5.97 8.37 14.72
CA SER A 366 7.40 8.50 14.97
C SER A 366 7.67 9.47 16.12
N ASN A 367 6.95 10.59 16.19
CA ASN A 367 7.06 11.67 17.18
C ASN A 367 6.50 11.31 18.57
N ILE A 368 5.59 10.32 18.66
CA ILE A 368 5.17 9.74 19.95
C ILE A 368 6.36 9.12 20.69
N PHE A 369 7.38 8.71 19.96
CA PHE A 369 8.62 8.17 20.49
C PHE A 369 9.72 9.20 20.20
N THR A 370 10.11 9.97 21.21
CA THR A 370 11.07 11.09 21.16
C THR A 370 12.19 10.98 20.11
N GLU A 371 12.49 12.12 19.47
CA GLU A 371 13.73 12.34 18.70
C GLU A 371 14.95 12.05 19.59
N ILE A 372 15.91 11.30 19.05
CA ILE A 372 17.16 10.98 19.72
C ILE A 372 18.18 12.02 19.25
N LEU A 373 18.65 12.86 20.17
CA LEU A 373 19.86 13.66 19.99
C LEU A 373 21.06 12.74 20.24
N VAL A 374 21.89 12.55 19.22
CA VAL A 374 23.20 11.89 19.39
C VAL A 374 24.24 13.00 19.46
N GLY A 375 24.85 13.15 20.63
CA GLY A 375 26.03 13.99 20.86
C GLY A 375 27.09 13.17 21.57
N TYR A 376 28.37 13.41 21.27
CA TYR A 376 29.46 12.92 22.09
C TYR A 376 29.34 13.57 23.47
N ASP A 377 29.42 12.77 24.53
CA ASP A 377 29.86 13.28 25.82
C ASP A 377 31.30 13.77 25.60
N GLU A 378 31.49 15.10 25.53
CA GLU A 378 32.79 15.69 25.82
C GLU A 378 32.99 15.64 27.36
N GLU A 379 34.19 15.23 27.77
CA GLU A 379 34.62 15.00 29.16
C GLU A 379 34.17 16.03 30.20
#